data_AF-A0A239APC9-F1
#
_entry.id   AF-A0A239APC9-F1
#
_cell.length_a   1.000
_cell.length_b   1.000
_cell.length_c   1.000
_cell.angle_alpha   90.00
_cell.angle_beta   90.00
_cell.angle_gamma   90.00
#
_symmetry.space_group_name_H-M   'P 1'
#
loop_
_entity.id
_entity.type
_entity.pdbx_description
1 polymer ?
#
loop_
_entity_poly.entity_id
_entity_poly.type
_entity_poly.pdbx_seq_one_letter_code
_entity_poly.pdbx_strand_id
1 'polypeptide(L)'
;MSGCGCNRKAEVTLKNCPLCKEKCKSLNYMAVKLVVKEDLQKFVCQDQYYICNSEDCDVVFFNEGEEQIFLTRDINLAADFQEVTKKDKGSCEKSCKGCERGKRG
;
A
#
# COMPACT_ATOMS: atom_id res chain seq x y z
N MET A 1 -30.69 13.80 11.61
CA MET A 1 -29.90 13.52 10.40
C MET A 1 -28.45 13.36 10.82
N SER A 2 -28.03 12.13 11.14
CA SER A 2 -26.68 11.89 11.64
C SER A 2 -25.80 11.43 10.47
N GLY A 3 -25.04 12.35 9.90
CA GLY A 3 -24.06 12.05 8.86
C GLY A 3 -22.88 11.29 9.45
N CYS A 4 -22.59 10.10 8.92
CA CYS A 4 -21.40 9.34 9.26
C CYS A 4 -20.24 9.87 8.40
N GLY A 5 -19.42 10.76 8.96
CA GLY A 5 -18.30 11.39 8.26
C GLY A 5 -17.00 10.61 8.41
N CYS A 6 -16.66 9.76 7.44
CA CYS A 6 -15.35 9.11 7.37
C CYS A 6 -14.38 9.98 6.53
N ASN A 7 -13.75 10.99 7.14
CA ASN A 7 -12.62 11.71 6.53
C ASN A 7 -11.31 11.21 7.14
N ARG A 8 -10.81 10.05 6.69
CA ARG A 8 -9.42 9.65 6.98
C ARG A 8 -8.55 10.18 5.86
N LYS A 9 -8.00 11.39 6.03
CA LYS A 9 -6.83 11.80 5.24
C LYS A 9 -5.69 10.90 5.73
N ALA A 10 -5.34 9.88 4.96
CA ALA A 10 -4.13 9.12 5.22
C ALA A 10 -2.96 10.10 5.13
N GLU A 11 -2.23 10.29 6.24
CA GLU A 11 -0.96 11.02 6.21
C GLU A 11 0.00 10.24 5.33
N VAL A 12 0.28 10.78 4.14
CA VAL A 12 1.26 10.20 3.22
C VAL A 12 2.59 10.89 3.49
N THR A 13 3.53 10.15 4.06
CA THR A 13 4.92 10.60 4.16
C THR A 13 5.55 10.59 2.77
N LEU A 14 6.29 11.64 2.45
CA LEU A 14 6.97 11.78 1.17
C LEU A 14 8.48 11.64 1.38
N LYS A 15 9.13 10.91 0.47
CA LYS A 15 10.58 10.77 0.42
C LYS A 15 11.06 10.78 -1.01
N ASN A 16 12.27 11.26 -1.27
CA ASN A 16 12.83 11.26 -2.62
C ASN A 16 13.44 9.89 -2.93
N CYS A 17 13.26 9.41 -4.15
CA CYS A 17 13.91 8.19 -4.61
C CYS A 17 15.44 8.34 -4.52
N PRO A 18 16.18 7.33 -4.00
CA PRO A 18 17.64 7.41 -3.90
C PRO A 18 18.32 7.53 -5.28
N LEU A 19 17.69 7.00 -6.33
CA LEU A 19 18.24 6.98 -7.69
C LEU A 19 17.82 8.20 -8.50
N CYS A 20 16.53 8.33 -8.85
CA CYS A 20 16.05 9.39 -9.76
C CYS A 20 15.64 10.70 -9.06
N LYS A 21 15.66 10.74 -7.71
CA LYS A 21 15.29 11.90 -6.88
C LYS A 21 13.83 12.36 -6.98
N GLU A 22 12.97 11.64 -7.70
CA GLU A 22 11.53 11.90 -7.76
C GLU A 22 10.83 11.67 -6.42
N LYS A 23 9.73 12.39 -6.20
CA LYS A 23 8.94 12.28 -4.96
C LYS A 23 8.14 10.98 -4.92
N CYS A 24 8.41 10.18 -3.89
CA CYS A 24 7.80 8.88 -3.64
C CYS A 24 6.81 8.96 -2.49
N LYS A 25 5.77 8.10 -2.54
CA LYS A 25 4.74 8.00 -1.49
C LYS A 25 5.05 6.84 -0.56
N SER A 26 4.74 7.03 0.71
CA SER A 26 4.83 5.98 1.71
C SER A 26 3.83 4.84 1.46
N LEU A 27 4.23 3.60 1.72
CA LEU A 27 3.39 2.41 1.73
C LEU A 27 3.82 1.44 2.82
N ASN A 28 2.90 0.57 3.23
CA ASN A 28 3.19 -0.45 4.23
C ASN A 28 4.04 -1.60 3.63
N TYR A 29 5.00 -2.13 4.38
CA TYR A 29 5.82 -3.28 3.98
C TYR A 29 5.00 -4.50 3.53
N MET A 30 3.78 -4.69 4.06
CA MET A 30 2.90 -5.78 3.63
C MET A 30 2.54 -5.68 2.15
N ALA A 31 2.33 -4.46 1.63
CA ALA A 31 2.07 -4.27 0.21
C ALA A 31 3.30 -4.59 -0.64
N VAL A 32 4.51 -4.26 -0.16
CA VAL A 32 5.77 -4.66 -0.82
C VAL A 32 5.88 -6.18 -0.89
N LYS A 33 5.62 -6.86 0.23
CA LYS A 33 5.71 -8.33 0.32
C LYS A 33 4.79 -9.07 -0.67
N LEU A 34 3.63 -8.50 -1.02
CA LEU A 34 2.70 -9.11 -1.97
C LEU A 34 3.20 -9.06 -3.42
N VAL A 35 4.08 -8.11 -3.76
CA VAL A 35 4.47 -7.83 -5.14
C VAL A 35 5.91 -8.25 -5.44
N VAL A 36 6.80 -8.28 -4.44
CA VAL A 36 8.16 -8.82 -4.63
C VAL A 36 8.12 -10.33 -4.88
N LYS A 37 9.12 -10.83 -5.61
CA LYS A 37 9.27 -12.27 -5.86
C LYS A 37 9.34 -13.07 -4.56
N GLU A 38 8.81 -14.29 -4.60
CA GLU A 38 8.64 -15.14 -3.42
C GLU A 38 9.95 -15.40 -2.65
N ASP A 39 11.05 -15.61 -3.38
CA ASP A 39 12.39 -15.80 -2.82
C ASP A 39 12.93 -14.55 -2.09
N LEU A 40 12.40 -13.37 -2.45
CA LEU A 40 12.76 -12.09 -1.87
C LEU A 40 11.85 -11.66 -0.71
N GLN A 41 10.65 -12.23 -0.59
CA GLN A 41 9.68 -11.87 0.45
C GLN A 41 10.21 -12.04 1.88
N LYS A 42 11.12 -13.00 2.10
CA LYS A 42 11.76 -13.24 3.40
C LYS A 42 12.72 -12.13 3.82
N PHE A 43 13.19 -11.32 2.88
CA PHE A 43 14.08 -10.20 3.17
C PHE A 43 13.31 -8.91 3.45
N VAL A 44 12.00 -8.84 3.15
CA VAL A 44 11.21 -7.62 3.44
C VAL A 44 11.10 -7.42 4.95
N CYS A 45 11.79 -6.40 5.47
CA CYS A 45 11.70 -6.01 6.88
C CYS A 45 10.40 -5.28 7.21
N GLN A 46 9.99 -5.30 8.48
CA GLN A 46 8.83 -4.55 8.98
C GLN A 46 9.19 -3.07 9.18
N ASP A 47 9.30 -2.35 8.07
CA ASP A 47 9.67 -0.93 8.04
C ASP A 47 8.68 -0.11 7.20
N GLN A 48 8.83 1.21 7.21
CA GLN A 48 8.16 2.11 6.30
C GLN A 48 8.84 2.04 4.93
N TYR A 49 8.06 1.77 3.89
CA TYR A 49 8.54 1.72 2.51
C TYR A 49 8.01 2.88 1.68
N TYR A 50 8.67 3.11 0.55
CA TYR A 50 8.33 4.13 -0.43
C TYR A 50 8.28 3.52 -1.83
N ILE A 51 7.32 3.96 -2.64
CA ILE A 51 7.16 3.53 -4.04
C ILE A 51 7.60 4.64 -5.00
N CYS A 52 8.51 4.28 -5.90
CA CYS A 52 8.93 5.11 -7.02
C CYS A 52 8.12 4.71 -8.27
N ASN A 53 7.45 5.68 -8.88
CA ASN A 53 6.59 5.48 -10.06
C ASN A 53 7.20 6.11 -11.33
N SER A 54 8.50 6.39 -11.32
CA SER A 54 9.18 6.95 -12.49
C SER A 54 9.44 5.84 -13.51
N GLU A 55 9.03 6.05 -14.76
CA GLU A 55 9.23 5.09 -15.86
C GLU A 55 10.71 4.94 -16.23
N ASP A 56 11.51 5.99 -16.01
CA ASP A 56 12.95 6.02 -16.27
C ASP A 56 13.80 5.66 -15.03
N CYS A 57 13.25 4.85 -14.11
CA CYS A 57 13.92 4.48 -12.86
C CYS A 57 13.78 2.98 -12.56
N ASP A 58 14.90 2.31 -12.32
CA ASP A 58 14.89 0.88 -11.97
C ASP A 58 14.43 0.60 -10.53
N VAL A 59 14.46 1.60 -9.65
CA VAL A 59 14.00 1.46 -8.26
C VAL A 59 12.48 1.48 -8.23
N VAL A 60 11.89 0.42 -7.65
CA VAL A 60 10.44 0.34 -7.43
C VAL A 60 10.10 0.60 -5.97
N PHE A 61 10.80 -0.06 -5.04
CA PHE A 61 10.60 0.14 -3.61
C PHE A 61 11.92 0.38 -2.88
N PHE A 62 11.87 1.19 -1.82
CA PHE A 62 12.97 1.34 -0.87
C PHE A 62 12.43 1.61 0.54
N ASN A 63 13.15 1.18 1.57
CA ASN A 63 12.78 1.42 2.97
C ASN A 63 13.27 2.78 3.47
N GLU A 64 12.86 3.18 4.68
CA GLU A 64 13.26 4.45 5.28
C GLU A 64 14.78 4.59 5.39
N GLY A 65 15.50 3.53 5.74
CA GLY A 65 16.97 3.58 5.82
C GLY A 65 17.70 3.57 4.48
N GLU A 66 17.00 3.34 3.36
CA GLU A 66 17.60 3.03 2.05
C GLU A 66 18.53 1.79 2.06
N GLU A 67 18.42 0.97 3.11
CA GLU A 67 19.18 -0.28 3.30
C GLU A 67 18.63 -1.41 2.44
N GLN A 68 17.33 -1.35 2.12
CA GLN A 68 16.63 -2.31 1.28
C GLN A 68 16.04 -1.60 0.08
N ILE A 69 16.47 -2.00 -1.11
CA ILE A 69 16.00 -1.45 -2.38
C ILE A 69 15.59 -2.63 -3.27
N PHE A 70 14.35 -2.60 -3.74
CA PHE A 70 13.80 -3.55 -4.70
C PHE A 70 13.70 -2.88 -6.05
N LEU A 71 14.32 -3.50 -7.06
CA LEU A 71 14.32 -3.02 -8.43
C LEU A 71 13.19 -3.68 -9.23
N THR A 72 12.93 -3.19 -10.44
CA THR A 72 11.93 -3.75 -11.36
C THR A 72 12.08 -5.27 -11.57
N ARG A 73 13.33 -5.75 -11.61
CA ARG A 73 13.64 -7.20 -11.74
C ARG A 73 13.30 -8.03 -10.50
N ASP A 74 13.15 -7.40 -9.34
CA ASP A 74 12.85 -8.05 -8.06
C ASP A 74 11.33 -8.18 -7.84
N ILE A 75 10.55 -7.54 -8.72
CA ILE A 75 9.11 -7.54 -8.68
C ILE A 75 8.56 -8.70 -9.49
N ASN A 76 7.57 -9.39 -8.94
CA ASN A 76 6.76 -10.33 -9.67
C ASN A 76 5.76 -9.55 -10.54
N LEU A 77 6.11 -9.28 -11.80
CA LEU A 77 5.24 -8.55 -12.73
C LEU A 77 3.94 -9.30 -13.06
N ALA A 78 3.86 -10.60 -12.76
CA ALA A 78 2.63 -11.38 -12.84
C ALA A 78 1.76 -11.25 -11.57
N ALA A 79 2.27 -10.63 -10.51
CA ALA A 79 1.45 -10.26 -9.36
C ALA A 79 0.49 -9.15 -9.80
N ASP A 80 -0.79 -9.34 -9.54
CA ASP A 80 -1.84 -8.45 -10.01
C ASP A 80 -1.83 -7.13 -9.20
N PHE A 81 -1.12 -6.11 -9.71
CA PHE A 81 -1.03 -4.79 -9.08
C PHE A 81 -2.39 -4.10 -8.88
N GLN A 82 -3.43 -4.58 -9.58
CA GLN A 82 -4.79 -4.08 -9.37
C GLN A 82 -5.34 -4.44 -7.99
N GLU A 83 -4.82 -5.45 -7.28
CA GLU A 83 -5.33 -5.80 -5.95
C GLU A 83 -4.88 -4.83 -4.86
N VAL A 84 -3.67 -4.30 -4.96
CA VAL A 84 -3.05 -3.42 -3.94
C VAL A 84 -3.34 -1.93 -4.18
N THR A 85 -3.68 -1.56 -5.42
CA THR A 85 -4.02 -0.18 -5.81
C THR A 85 -5.52 0.04 -5.96
N LYS A 86 -6.38 -0.88 -5.50
CA LYS A 86 -7.81 -0.60 -5.36
C LYS A 86 -7.96 0.62 -4.46
N LYS A 87 -8.09 1.77 -5.11
CA LYS A 87 -8.77 2.95 -4.60
C LYS A 87 -9.96 2.42 -3.83
N ASP A 88 -10.14 2.96 -2.64
CA ASP A 88 -11.35 2.89 -1.84
C ASP A 88 -12.55 3.28 -2.74
N LYS A 89 -12.99 2.36 -3.60
CA LYS A 89 -14.33 2.32 -4.12
C LYS A 89 -15.06 1.60 -3.01
N GLY A 90 -15.47 2.37 -2.01
CA GLY A 90 -16.60 2.01 -1.19
C GLY A 90 -17.75 1.63 -2.11
N SER A 91 -17.90 0.35 -2.35
CA SER A 91 -19.20 -0.29 -2.51
C SER A 91 -19.20 -1.43 -1.52
N CYS A 92 -19.58 -1.11 -0.29
CA CYS A 92 -20.10 -2.10 0.64
C CYS A 92 -21.45 -2.57 0.09
N GLU A 93 -21.43 -3.38 -0.98
CA GLU A 93 -22.59 -4.08 -1.50
C GLU A 93 -22.78 -5.38 -0.74
N LYS A 94 -23.07 -5.24 0.56
CA LYS A 94 -23.79 -6.27 1.31
C LYS A 94 -24.81 -5.56 2.18
N SER A 95 -26.08 -5.79 1.86
CA SER A 95 -27.22 -5.51 2.74
C SER A 95 -26.84 -5.75 4.20
N CYS A 96 -26.85 -4.69 5.01
CA CYS A 96 -26.86 -4.81 6.46
C CYS A 96 -28.19 -5.44 6.88
N LYS A 97 -28.30 -6.77 6.79
CA LYS A 97 -29.32 -7.52 7.51
C LYS A 97 -28.92 -7.53 8.99
N GLY A 98 -29.72 -6.85 9.80
CA GLY A 98 -29.85 -7.16 11.22
C GLY A 98 -28.98 -6.34 12.18
N CYS A 99 -29.35 -5.09 12.42
CA CYS A 99 -29.25 -4.56 13.78
C CYS A 99 -30.53 -4.93 14.51
N GLU A 100 -30.59 -6.12 15.11
CA GLU A 100 -31.64 -6.43 16.07
C GLU A 100 -31.44 -5.54 17.31
N ARG A 101 -32.33 -4.56 17.44
CA ARG A 101 -32.50 -3.78 18.66
C ARG A 101 -32.89 -4.74 19.78
N GLY A 102 -31.93 -5.06 20.66
CA GLY A 102 -32.22 -5.67 21.94
C GLY A 102 -33.13 -4.74 22.76
N LYS A 103 -34.43 -5.04 22.81
CA LYS A 103 -35.29 -4.62 23.91
C LYS A 103 -34.89 -5.43 25.15
N ARG A 104 -34.39 -4.76 26.18
CA ARG A 104 -34.53 -5.16 27.59
C ARG A 104 -35.05 -3.89 28.26
N GLY A 105 -36.28 -3.84 28.74
CA GLY A 105 -36.84 -4.73 29.75
C GLY A 105 -36.91 -3.87 30.99
#